data_AF-A0A1Y1LG10-F1
#
_entry.id   AF-A0A1Y1LG10-F1
#
_cell.length_a   1.000
_cell.length_b   1.000
_cell.length_c   1.000
_cell.angle_alpha   90.00
_cell.angle_beta   90.00
_cell.angle_gamma   90.00
#
_symmetry.space_group_name_H-M   'P 1'
#
loop_
_entity.id
_entity.type
_entity.pdbx_description
1 polymer ?
#
loop_
_entity_poly.entity_id
_entity_poly.type
_entity_poly.pdbx_seq_one_letter_code
_entity_poly.pdbx_strand_id
1 'polypeptide(L)'
;RNEDLAAKLRDGNVADIPTAVGKVRELIREMGKLSDVPIEPESQTELLDVLSALEGVYGGVVPGAGGFDALALLMRDDEETKRRVEERVAEWSREKDSKVRLLDVKGEMEGVRCENLDVYTGWIEIHDKD
;
A
#
# COMPACT_ATOMS: atom_id res chain seq x y z
N ARG A 1 -9.17 -7.81 -16.03
CA ARG A 1 -8.07 -6.88 -15.67
C ARG A 1 -7.42 -7.29 -14.34
N ASN A 2 -8.17 -7.47 -13.26
CA ASN A 2 -7.62 -8.08 -12.03
C ASN A 2 -7.16 -9.54 -12.24
N GLU A 3 -7.90 -10.32 -13.04
CA GLU A 3 -7.50 -11.69 -13.42
C GLU A 3 -6.18 -11.72 -14.22
N ASP A 4 -5.92 -10.70 -15.04
CA ASP A 4 -4.67 -10.55 -15.80
C ASP A 4 -3.51 -10.33 -14.82
N LEU A 5 -3.64 -9.39 -13.88
CA LEU A 5 -2.65 -9.18 -12.80
C LEU A 5 -2.41 -10.46 -11.99
N ALA A 6 -3.48 -11.16 -11.59
CA ALA A 6 -3.37 -12.40 -10.85
C ALA A 6 -2.67 -13.52 -11.64
N ALA A 7 -2.89 -13.59 -12.95
CA ALA A 7 -2.18 -14.52 -13.83
C ALA A 7 -0.69 -14.16 -13.92
N LYS A 8 -0.34 -12.89 -14.15
CA LYS A 8 1.07 -12.44 -14.21
C LYS A 8 1.83 -12.73 -12.92
N LEU A 9 1.20 -12.50 -11.77
CA LEU A 9 1.77 -12.81 -10.46
C LEU A 9 2.00 -14.31 -10.29
N ARG A 10 1.03 -15.14 -10.67
CA ARG A 10 1.12 -16.61 -10.58
C ARG A 10 2.21 -17.18 -11.47
N ASP A 11 2.36 -16.62 -12.66
CA ASP A 11 3.35 -17.05 -13.65
C ASP A 11 4.76 -16.49 -13.36
N GLY A 12 4.90 -15.66 -12.32
CA GLY A 12 6.17 -14.98 -12.01
C GLY A 12 6.63 -14.00 -13.09
N ASN A 13 5.73 -13.58 -13.99
CA ASN A 13 6.04 -12.67 -15.08
C ASN A 13 6.03 -11.22 -14.58
N VAL A 14 7.12 -10.85 -13.90
CA VAL A 14 7.29 -9.53 -13.30
C VAL A 14 7.32 -8.39 -14.32
N ALA A 15 7.72 -8.65 -15.57
CA ALA A 15 7.82 -7.64 -16.61
C ALA A 15 6.45 -7.07 -17.03
N ASP A 16 5.40 -7.90 -16.97
CA ASP A 16 4.05 -7.51 -17.37
C ASP A 16 3.22 -6.93 -16.20
N ILE A 17 3.68 -7.07 -14.96
CA ILE A 17 2.97 -6.57 -13.77
C ILE A 17 2.65 -5.07 -13.88
N PRO A 18 3.59 -4.17 -14.25
CA PRO A 18 3.30 -2.74 -14.33
C PRO A 18 2.17 -2.41 -15.29
N THR A 19 2.12 -3.09 -16.43
CA THR A 19 1.04 -2.91 -17.41
C THR A 19 -0.30 -3.41 -16.85
N ALA A 20 -0.30 -4.55 -16.16
CA ALA A 20 -1.51 -5.09 -15.54
C ALA A 20 -2.04 -4.19 -14.42
N VAL A 21 -1.17 -3.68 -13.54
CA VAL A 21 -1.52 -2.71 -12.49
C VAL A 21 -2.04 -1.41 -13.10
N GLY A 22 -1.39 -0.89 -14.15
CA GLY A 22 -1.84 0.31 -14.86
C GLY A 22 -3.29 0.21 -15.36
N LYS A 23 -3.64 -0.91 -15.99
CA LYS A 23 -5.01 -1.19 -16.46
C LYS A 23 -6.05 -1.23 -15.33
N VAL A 24 -5.65 -1.64 -14.12
CA VAL A 24 -6.52 -1.61 -12.93
C VAL A 24 -6.72 -0.18 -12.48
N ARG A 25 -5.65 0.60 -12.33
CA ARG A 25 -5.74 2.02 -11.96
C ARG A 25 -6.57 2.84 -12.95
N GLU A 26 -6.46 2.55 -14.25
CA GLU A 26 -7.30 3.18 -15.28
C GLU A 26 -8.80 3.01 -14.98
N LEU A 27 -9.23 1.80 -14.59
CA LEU A 27 -10.62 1.56 -14.20
C LEU A 27 -10.99 2.29 -12.91
N ILE A 28 -10.08 2.33 -11.93
CA ILE A 28 -10.31 3.04 -10.66
C ILE A 28 -10.57 4.52 -10.91
N ARG A 29 -9.74 5.17 -11.75
CA ARG A 29 -9.91 6.57 -12.13
C ARG A 29 -11.18 6.79 -12.97
N GLU A 30 -11.46 5.91 -13.92
CA GLU A 30 -12.68 5.98 -14.73
C GLU A 30 -13.94 5.89 -13.86
N MET A 31 -13.95 4.94 -12.92
CA MET A 31 -15.03 4.77 -11.95
C MET A 31 -15.19 6.01 -11.06
N GLY A 32 -14.11 6.59 -10.57
CA GLY A 32 -14.13 7.84 -9.81
C GLY A 32 -14.74 9.00 -10.62
N LYS A 33 -14.33 9.16 -11.89
CA LYS A 33 -14.89 10.17 -12.79
C LYS A 33 -16.39 9.97 -13.05
N LEU A 34 -16.82 8.74 -13.31
CA LEU A 34 -18.22 8.44 -13.64
C LEU A 34 -19.15 8.55 -12.43
N SER A 35 -18.62 8.33 -11.22
CA SER A 35 -19.37 8.42 -9.96
C SER A 35 -19.31 9.78 -9.30
N ASP A 36 -18.47 10.70 -9.80
CA ASP A 36 -18.15 11.97 -9.13
C ASP A 36 -17.62 11.78 -7.70
N VAL A 37 -16.85 10.69 -7.50
CA VAL A 37 -16.21 10.34 -6.23
C VAL A 37 -14.70 10.30 -6.43
N PRO A 38 -13.89 10.95 -5.59
CA PRO A 38 -12.44 10.96 -5.73
C PRO A 38 -11.82 9.65 -5.22
N ILE A 39 -12.05 8.53 -5.92
CA ILE A 39 -11.53 7.20 -5.54
C ILE A 39 -10.00 7.18 -5.64
N GLU A 40 -9.44 7.63 -6.77
CA GLU A 40 -8.01 7.94 -6.93
C GLU A 40 -7.89 9.45 -7.21
N PRO A 41 -7.77 10.29 -6.17
CA PRO A 41 -7.58 11.72 -6.35
C PRO A 41 -6.29 12.05 -7.12
N GLU A 42 -6.21 13.27 -7.66
CA GLU A 42 -5.04 13.74 -8.41
C GLU A 42 -3.74 13.64 -7.60
N SER A 43 -3.76 14.03 -6.33
CA SER A 43 -2.59 13.93 -5.44
C SER A 43 -2.11 12.49 -5.24
N GLN A 44 -3.03 11.52 -5.20
CA GLN A 44 -2.68 10.09 -5.13
C GLN A 44 -2.20 9.56 -6.47
N THR A 45 -2.75 10.06 -7.58
CA THR A 45 -2.26 9.76 -8.93
C THR A 45 -0.80 10.17 -9.07
N GLU A 46 -0.47 11.42 -8.73
CA GLU A 46 0.90 11.94 -8.83
C GLU A 46 1.88 11.14 -7.96
N LEU A 47 1.51 10.85 -6.70
CA LEU A 47 2.36 10.07 -5.80
C LEU A 47 2.58 8.65 -6.32
N LEU A 48 1.52 7.98 -6.79
CA LEU A 48 1.64 6.65 -7.39
C LEU A 48 2.52 6.66 -8.64
N ASP A 49 2.39 7.66 -9.51
CA ASP A 49 3.16 7.74 -10.76
C ASP A 49 4.65 7.90 -10.47
N VAL A 50 4.98 8.78 -9.52
CA VAL A 50 6.34 9.00 -9.05
C VAL A 50 6.95 7.75 -8.43
N LEU A 51 6.21 7.07 -7.55
CA LEU A 51 6.71 5.86 -6.89
C LEU A 51 6.83 4.70 -7.86
N SER A 52 5.89 4.59 -8.82
CA SER A 52 5.90 3.54 -9.86
C SER A 52 7.05 3.70 -10.86
N ALA A 53 7.66 4.89 -10.94
CA ALA A 53 8.83 5.13 -11.78
C ALA A 53 10.15 4.66 -11.14
N LEU A 54 10.14 4.32 -9.84
CA LEU A 54 11.34 3.83 -9.15
C LEU A 54 11.69 2.42 -9.60
N GLU A 55 12.97 2.16 -9.81
CA GLU A 55 13.44 0.80 -10.07
C GLU A 55 13.09 -0.12 -8.90
N GLY A 56 12.58 -1.31 -9.24
CA GLY A 56 12.11 -2.29 -8.27
C GLY A 56 10.63 -2.12 -7.89
N VAL A 57 9.99 -1.00 -8.23
CA VAL A 57 8.54 -0.83 -8.04
C VAL A 57 7.80 -1.30 -9.29
N TYR A 58 6.83 -2.20 -9.11
CA TYR A 58 6.01 -2.72 -10.20
C TYR A 58 4.68 -1.97 -10.34
N GLY A 59 4.38 -1.07 -9.43
CA GLY A 59 3.21 -0.19 -9.46
C GLY A 59 2.52 -0.11 -8.10
N GLY A 60 1.34 0.50 -8.07
CA GLY A 60 0.51 0.54 -6.88
C GLY A 60 -0.94 0.88 -7.21
N VAL A 61 -1.79 0.94 -6.19
CA VAL A 61 -3.21 1.32 -6.29
C VAL A 61 -3.62 2.09 -5.05
N VAL A 62 -4.71 2.86 -5.16
CA VAL A 62 -5.44 3.31 -3.97
C VAL A 62 -6.32 2.15 -3.47
N PRO A 63 -6.11 1.66 -2.23
CA PRO A 63 -6.85 0.50 -1.71
C PRO A 63 -8.22 0.89 -1.16
N GLY A 64 -9.07 -0.12 -0.95
CA GLY A 64 -10.35 0.04 -0.25
C GLY A 64 -11.33 0.96 -0.98
N ALA A 65 -11.95 1.88 -0.22
CA ALA A 65 -12.91 2.84 -0.76
C ALA A 65 -12.26 3.94 -1.62
N GLY A 66 -10.94 4.08 -1.58
CA GLY A 66 -10.22 5.17 -2.22
C GLY A 66 -10.05 6.40 -1.32
N GLY A 67 -9.74 7.54 -1.94
CA GLY A 67 -9.56 8.81 -1.27
C GLY A 67 -8.10 9.13 -0.96
N PHE A 68 -7.85 9.77 0.19
CA PHE A 68 -6.56 10.40 0.49
C PHE A 68 -5.73 9.67 1.55
N ASP A 69 -6.23 8.56 2.08
CA ASP A 69 -5.70 7.93 3.29
C ASP A 69 -4.40 7.13 3.05
N ALA A 70 -4.41 6.24 2.08
CA ALA A 70 -3.32 5.29 1.87
C ALA A 70 -3.14 4.88 0.41
N LEU A 71 -1.96 4.32 0.12
CA LEU A 71 -1.62 3.64 -1.13
C LEU A 71 -1.10 2.24 -0.81
N ALA A 72 -1.37 1.30 -1.71
CA ALA A 72 -0.72 -0.01 -1.71
C ALA A 72 0.29 -0.06 -2.86
N LEU A 73 1.54 -0.41 -2.56
CA LEU A 73 2.61 -0.59 -3.55
C LEU A 73 2.92 -2.07 -3.72
N LEU A 74 3.19 -2.46 -4.95
CA LEU A 74 3.76 -3.74 -5.31
C LEU A 74 5.20 -3.49 -5.79
N MET A 75 6.17 -3.99 -5.05
CA MET A 75 7.60 -3.76 -5.30
C MET A 75 8.41 -5.02 -5.02
N ARG A 76 9.66 -5.05 -5.48
CA ARG A 76 10.62 -6.08 -5.13
C ARG A 76 10.91 -6.03 -3.64
N ASP A 77 10.89 -7.20 -3.00
CA ASP A 77 11.17 -7.36 -1.58
C ASP A 77 12.68 -7.44 -1.35
N ASP A 78 13.33 -6.28 -1.41
CA ASP A 78 14.76 -6.12 -1.17
C ASP A 78 15.06 -4.75 -0.53
N GLU A 79 16.17 -4.67 0.19
CA GLU A 79 16.58 -3.47 0.94
C GLU A 79 16.87 -2.27 0.03
N GLU A 80 17.35 -2.48 -1.19
CA GLU A 80 17.68 -1.40 -2.11
C GLU A 80 16.41 -0.72 -2.64
N THR A 81 15.41 -1.52 -3.03
CA THR A 81 14.09 -1.05 -3.44
C THR A 81 13.38 -0.36 -2.28
N LYS A 82 13.38 -0.96 -1.07
CA LYS A 82 12.80 -0.34 0.14
C LYS A 82 13.41 1.03 0.41
N ARG A 83 14.75 1.12 0.43
CA ARG A 83 15.47 2.39 0.65
C ARG A 83 15.09 3.46 -0.37
N ARG A 84 15.04 3.11 -1.67
CA ARG A 84 14.65 4.05 -2.73
C ARG A 84 13.23 4.60 -2.52
N VAL A 85 12.30 3.74 -2.13
CA VAL A 85 10.92 4.15 -1.83
C VAL A 85 10.87 5.06 -0.60
N GLU A 86 11.54 4.71 0.48
CA GLU A 86 11.61 5.53 1.70
C GLU A 86 12.19 6.92 1.43
N GLU A 87 13.29 7.00 0.69
CA GLU A 87 13.92 8.26 0.29
C GLU A 87 12.97 9.13 -0.55
N ARG A 88 12.30 8.52 -1.54
CA ARG A 88 11.38 9.26 -2.41
C ARG A 88 10.15 9.75 -1.66
N VAL A 89 9.61 8.96 -0.73
CA VAL A 89 8.49 9.34 0.14
C VAL A 89 8.89 10.49 1.07
N ALA A 90 10.11 10.47 1.62
CA ALA A 90 10.63 11.55 2.46
C ALA A 90 10.86 12.84 1.66
N GLU A 91 11.30 12.73 0.40
CA GLU A 91 11.37 13.86 -0.51
C GLU A 91 10.00 14.43 -0.86
N TRP A 92 9.07 13.58 -1.27
CA TRP A 92 7.69 13.96 -1.58
C TRP A 92 7.03 14.72 -0.42
N SER A 93 7.21 14.22 0.80
CA SER A 93 6.67 14.85 2.02
C SER A 93 7.19 16.28 2.20
N ARG A 94 8.47 16.53 1.88
CA ARG A 94 9.07 17.88 1.91
C ARG A 94 8.57 18.77 0.77
N GLU A 95 8.44 18.23 -0.44
CA GLU A 95 8.01 18.97 -1.64
C GLU A 95 6.55 19.44 -1.56
N LYS A 96 5.67 18.60 -0.99
CA LYS A 96 4.23 18.80 -0.98
C LYS A 96 3.66 19.27 0.36
N ASP A 97 4.53 19.57 1.33
CA ASP A 97 4.14 19.90 2.72
C ASP A 97 3.11 18.91 3.29
N SER A 98 3.40 17.62 3.09
CA SER A 98 2.52 16.51 3.48
C SER A 98 3.32 15.47 4.26
N LYS A 99 2.64 14.59 5.01
CA LYS A 99 3.31 13.57 5.81
C LYS A 99 2.93 12.17 5.33
N VAL A 100 3.74 11.62 4.45
CA VAL A 100 3.59 10.25 3.96
C VAL A 100 4.67 9.38 4.61
N ARG A 101 4.32 8.14 4.99
CA ARG A 101 5.26 7.16 5.53
C ARG A 101 5.00 5.80 4.91
N LEU A 102 6.09 5.07 4.68
CA LEU A 102 6.00 3.66 4.33
C LEU A 102 5.61 2.86 5.58
N LEU A 103 4.68 1.93 5.42
CA LEU A 103 4.27 0.99 6.45
C LEU A 103 4.60 -0.42 5.98
N ASP A 104 5.27 -1.19 6.83
CA ASP A 104 5.47 -2.61 6.59
C ASP A 104 4.11 -3.31 6.69
N VAL A 105 3.82 -4.15 5.70
CA VAL A 105 2.57 -4.92 5.63
C VAL A 105 2.88 -6.39 5.54
N LYS A 106 2.08 -7.22 6.22
CA LYS A 106 2.15 -8.67 6.15
C LYS A 106 0.74 -9.21 5.93
N GLY A 107 0.60 -10.10 4.94
CA GLY A 107 -0.64 -10.83 4.73
C GLY A 107 -0.82 -11.87 5.83
N GLU A 108 -1.98 -11.87 6.47
CA GLU A 108 -2.38 -12.86 7.47
C GLU A 108 -3.75 -13.43 7.07
N MET A 109 -3.99 -14.70 7.40
CA MET A 109 -5.25 -15.40 7.09
C MET A 109 -6.19 -15.49 8.31
N GLU A 110 -5.71 -15.06 9.47
CA GLU A 110 -6.44 -15.08 10.73
C GLU A 110 -6.92 -13.66 11.09
N GLY A 111 -8.16 -13.56 11.56
CA GLY A 111 -8.75 -12.31 12.02
C GLY A 111 -8.53 -12.10 13.52
N VAL A 112 -9.56 -11.56 14.19
CA VAL A 112 -9.51 -11.37 15.65
C VAL A 112 -9.65 -12.71 16.37
N ARG A 113 -8.76 -12.96 17.34
CA ARG A 113 -8.84 -14.09 18.28
C ARG A 113 -9.07 -13.57 19.69
N CYS A 114 -9.94 -14.24 20.45
CA CYS A 114 -10.06 -14.00 21.89
C CYS A 114 -8.97 -14.77 22.62
N GLU A 115 -8.07 -14.06 23.31
CA GLU A 115 -6.98 -14.64 24.08
C GLU A 115 -7.37 -14.77 25.55
N ASN A 116 -6.82 -15.77 26.24
CA ASN A 116 -6.91 -15.83 27.70
C ASN A 116 -5.98 -14.77 28.32
N LEU A 117 -6.49 -13.93 29.22
CA LEU A 117 -5.70 -12.90 29.93
C LEU A 117 -4.51 -13.47 30.71
N ASP A 118 -4.55 -14.76 31.08
CA ASP A 118 -3.46 -15.47 31.75
C ASP A 118 -2.14 -15.45 30.96
N VAL A 119 -2.17 -15.27 29.63
CA VAL A 119 -0.93 -15.13 28.84
C VAL A 119 -0.15 -13.83 29.14
N TYR A 120 -0.77 -12.89 29.86
CA TYR A 120 -0.18 -11.59 30.22
C TYR A 120 0.03 -11.40 31.73
N THR A 121 -0.06 -12.45 32.55
CA THR A 121 0.01 -12.34 34.02
C THR A 121 1.23 -11.54 34.51
N GLY A 122 2.42 -11.72 33.93
CA GLY A 122 3.62 -10.96 34.32
C GLY A 122 3.65 -9.47 33.91
N TRP A 123 2.65 -9.02 33.14
CA TRP A 123 2.46 -7.62 32.73
C TRP A 123 1.26 -6.97 33.43
N ILE A 124 0.27 -7.78 33.82
CA ILE A 124 -1.01 -7.34 34.39
C ILE A 124 -0.99 -7.42 35.93
N GLU A 125 0.13 -7.77 36.58
CA GLU A 125 0.27 -7.59 38.04
C GLU A 125 0.17 -6.10 38.41
N ILE A 126 -1.08 -5.66 38.60
CA ILE A 126 -1.46 -4.37 39.13
C ILE A 126 -0.85 -4.29 40.53
N HIS A 127 0.04 -3.32 40.70
CA HIS A 127 0.38 -2.82 42.01
C HIS A 127 -0.92 -2.27 42.62
N ASP A 128 -1.58 -3.06 43.47
CA ASP A 128 -2.52 -2.52 44.44
C ASP A 128 -1.70 -1.57 45.32
N LYS A 129 -1.80 -0.28 45.03
CA LYS A 129 -1.36 0.76 45.97
C LYS A 129 -2.45 0.85 47.02
N ASP A 130 -2.14 0.27 48.18
CA ASP A 130 -2.77 0.61 49.47
C ASP A 130 -2.86 2.13 49.69
#